data_AF-A0A4U9CXJ5-F1
#
_entry.id   AF-A0A4U9CXJ5-F1
#
_cell.length_a   1.000
_cell.length_b   1.000
_cell.length_c   1.000
_cell.angle_alpha   90.00
_cell.angle_beta   90.00
_cell.angle_gamma   90.00
#
_symmetry.space_group_name_H-M   'P 1'
#
loop_
_entity.id
_entity.type
_entity.pdbx_description
1 polymer ?
#
loop_
_entity_poly.entity_id
_entity_poly.type
_entity_poly.pdbx_seq_one_letter_code
_entity_poly.pdbx_strand_id
1 'polypeptide(L)'
;MKLFAPVAGSSSKDLLSLNAEGRLTRHAFPNQFADSISQKAAFFELQQYDRLERRVRLSHPDMGEVNYVYNAAGLIRFMQDAQGASAGYYVYFKYDGLNRLVEKGIYSGPWQASVLRGRANQPQWPQADAAQRIQKTLQYVGLRQRGYQRPG
;
A
#
# COMPACT_ATOMS: atom_id res chain seq x y z
N MET A 1 -1.00 -32.93 -16.84
CA MET A 1 -1.15 -34.20 -16.09
C MET A 1 -2.39 -34.11 -15.22
N LYS A 2 -3.30 -35.05 -15.40
CA LYS A 2 -4.56 -35.35 -14.68
C LYS A 2 -4.23 -35.64 -13.19
N LEU A 3 -5.01 -35.33 -12.15
CA LEU A 3 -6.39 -35.71 -11.79
C LEU A 3 -6.73 -35.01 -10.45
N PHE A 4 -7.99 -34.73 -10.17
CA PHE A 4 -8.71 -35.21 -8.97
C PHE A 4 -10.22 -34.99 -9.16
N ALA A 5 -11.00 -36.07 -8.95
CA ALA A 5 -12.46 -36.04 -8.96
C ALA A 5 -13.00 -35.42 -7.66
N PRO A 6 -14.19 -34.78 -7.66
CA PRO A 6 -14.69 -34.07 -6.49
C PRO A 6 -15.33 -35.06 -5.49
N VAL A 7 -14.85 -35.01 -4.24
CA VAL A 7 -15.59 -35.51 -3.07
C VAL A 7 -16.65 -34.47 -2.70
N ALA A 8 -17.88 -34.91 -2.47
CA ALA A 8 -18.99 -34.06 -2.04
C ALA A 8 -18.69 -33.42 -0.68
N GLY A 9 -18.74 -32.09 -0.65
CA GLY A 9 -18.44 -31.26 0.52
C GLY A 9 -17.89 -29.94 0.01
N SER A 10 -18.59 -28.83 0.31
CA SER A 10 -18.36 -27.47 -0.20
C SER A 10 -16.91 -27.21 -0.63
N SER A 11 -16.62 -27.31 -1.93
CA SER A 11 -15.28 -27.04 -2.45
C SER A 11 -15.08 -25.53 -2.43
N SER A 12 -14.34 -25.04 -1.45
CA SER A 12 -13.77 -23.70 -1.44
C SER A 12 -12.83 -23.57 -2.64
N LYS A 13 -13.37 -23.20 -3.81
CA LYS A 13 -12.60 -22.97 -5.02
C LYS A 13 -12.09 -21.54 -4.96
N ASP A 14 -10.81 -21.36 -4.64
CA ASP A 14 -10.12 -20.10 -4.88
C ASP A 14 -9.55 -20.13 -6.31
N LEU A 15 -9.66 -19.01 -7.03
CA LEU A 15 -9.00 -18.84 -8.33
C LEU A 15 -7.95 -17.75 -8.23
N LEU A 16 -6.71 -18.12 -8.53
CA LEU A 16 -5.58 -17.21 -8.63
C LEU A 16 -5.27 -16.97 -10.11
N SER A 17 -5.17 -15.71 -10.52
CA SER A 17 -4.65 -15.32 -11.83
C SER A 17 -3.27 -14.71 -11.65
N LEU A 18 -2.31 -15.18 -12.44
CA LEU A 18 -0.94 -14.68 -12.45
C LEU A 18 -0.67 -13.91 -13.75
N ASN A 19 0.25 -12.95 -13.73
CA ASN A 19 0.81 -12.38 -14.95
C ASN A 19 1.88 -13.30 -15.56
N ALA A 20 2.50 -12.86 -16.67
CA ALA A 20 3.53 -13.63 -17.38
C ALA A 20 4.78 -13.91 -16.52
N GLU A 21 5.02 -13.12 -15.48
CA GLU A 21 6.13 -13.30 -14.53
C GLU A 21 5.72 -14.10 -13.28
N GLY A 22 4.53 -14.71 -13.26
CA GLY A 22 4.08 -15.57 -12.17
C GLY A 22 3.55 -14.83 -10.94
N ARG A 23 3.29 -13.52 -11.04
CA ARG A 23 2.83 -12.68 -9.93
C ARG A 23 1.31 -12.58 -9.91
N LEU A 24 0.73 -12.67 -8.71
CA LEU A 24 -0.71 -12.62 -8.49
C LEU A 24 -1.31 -11.28 -8.95
N THR A 25 -2.18 -11.32 -9.94
CA THR A 25 -2.94 -10.15 -10.44
C THR A 25 -4.38 -10.15 -9.96
N ARG A 26 -4.95 -11.33 -9.71
CA ARG A 26 -6.32 -11.49 -9.22
C ARG A 26 -6.45 -12.68 -8.30
N HIS A 27 -7.18 -12.50 -7.21
CA HIS A 27 -7.58 -13.60 -6.32
C HIS A 27 -9.10 -13.58 -6.15
N ALA A 28 -9.77 -14.64 -6.59
CA ALA A 28 -11.19 -14.87 -6.36
C ALA A 28 -11.40 -15.63 -5.05
N PHE A 29 -12.15 -15.06 -4.12
CA PHE A 29 -12.53 -15.74 -2.88
C PHE A 29 -13.70 -16.72 -3.12
N PRO A 30 -13.96 -17.68 -2.22
CA PRO A 30 -14.95 -18.74 -2.42
C PRO A 30 -16.38 -18.22 -2.63
N ASN A 31 -16.71 -17.11 -1.96
CA ASN A 31 -18.01 -16.44 -2.07
C ASN A 31 -18.30 -15.93 -3.50
N GLN A 32 -17.27 -15.74 -4.34
CA GLN A 32 -17.46 -15.42 -5.75
C GLN A 32 -18.19 -16.57 -6.50
N PHE A 33 -18.08 -17.81 -6.04
CA PHE A 33 -18.66 -18.97 -6.71
C PHE A 33 -19.99 -19.43 -6.10
N ALA A 34 -20.45 -18.79 -5.02
CA ALA A 34 -21.72 -19.12 -4.38
C ALA A 34 -22.90 -18.58 -5.21
N ASP A 35 -23.76 -19.46 -5.72
CA ASP A 35 -24.95 -19.08 -6.51
C ASP A 35 -26.01 -18.32 -5.71
N SER A 36 -25.93 -18.35 -4.38
CA SER A 36 -26.82 -17.66 -3.46
C SER A 36 -26.50 -16.19 -3.21
N ILE A 37 -25.43 -15.64 -3.80
CA ILE A 37 -24.98 -14.26 -3.56
C ILE A 37 -25.10 -13.43 -4.85
N SER A 38 -25.92 -12.39 -4.85
CA SER A 38 -26.12 -11.53 -6.03
C SER A 38 -24.96 -10.56 -6.31
N GLN A 39 -24.11 -10.27 -5.32
CA GLN A 39 -22.95 -9.36 -5.46
C GLN A 39 -21.62 -10.12 -5.62
N LYS A 40 -21.59 -11.15 -6.47
CA LYS A 40 -20.40 -11.99 -6.70
C LYS A 40 -19.16 -11.17 -7.14
N ALA A 41 -19.37 -10.05 -7.83
CA ALA A 41 -18.31 -9.17 -8.33
C ALA A 41 -17.56 -8.37 -7.25
N ALA A 42 -17.98 -8.43 -5.98
CA ALA A 42 -17.22 -7.82 -4.89
C ALA A 42 -16.11 -8.72 -4.36
N PHE A 43 -16.20 -10.04 -4.52
CA PHE A 43 -15.33 -10.99 -3.80
C PHE A 43 -14.05 -11.36 -4.55
N PHE A 44 -13.35 -10.37 -5.09
CA PHE A 44 -12.02 -10.59 -5.63
C PHE A 44 -11.05 -9.47 -5.28
N GLU A 45 -9.80 -9.85 -5.02
CA GLU A 45 -8.69 -8.93 -4.86
C GLU A 45 -8.02 -8.69 -6.22
N LEU A 46 -7.70 -7.43 -6.55
CA LEU A 46 -6.88 -7.07 -7.70
C LEU A 46 -5.56 -6.47 -7.27
N GLN A 47 -4.49 -6.88 -7.93
CA GLN A 47 -3.15 -6.33 -7.74
C GLN A 47 -2.59 -5.85 -9.07
N GLN A 48 -2.03 -4.64 -9.09
CA GLN A 48 -1.33 -4.09 -10.25
C GLN A 48 0.10 -3.77 -9.89
N TYR A 49 1.00 -3.93 -10.86
CA TYR A 49 2.42 -3.75 -10.67
C TYR A 49 3.02 -2.80 -11.71
N ASP A 50 4.12 -2.15 -11.35
CA ASP A 50 4.97 -1.45 -12.31
C ASP A 50 5.90 -2.42 -13.07
N ARG A 51 6.67 -1.87 -14.02
CA ARG A 51 7.65 -2.61 -14.82
C ARG A 51 8.83 -3.16 -14.01
N LEU A 52 9.04 -2.67 -12.79
CA LEU A 52 10.07 -3.17 -11.86
C LEU A 52 9.49 -4.19 -10.88
N GLU A 53 8.32 -4.72 -11.20
CA GLU A 53 7.61 -5.73 -10.46
C GLU A 53 7.06 -5.32 -9.09
N ARG A 54 6.94 -4.01 -8.83
CA ARG A 54 6.48 -3.48 -7.54
C ARG A 54 4.99 -3.17 -7.58
N ARG A 55 4.26 -3.51 -6.52
CA ARG A 55 2.79 -3.36 -6.46
C ARG A 55 2.39 -1.89 -6.36
N VAL A 56 1.77 -1.34 -7.40
CA VAL A 56 1.32 0.06 -7.43
C VAL A 56 -0.13 0.25 -7.01
N ARG A 57 -0.94 -0.81 -7.05
CA ARG A 57 -2.35 -0.79 -6.66
C ARG A 57 -2.78 -2.13 -6.08
N LEU A 58 -3.58 -2.07 -5.03
CA LEU A 58 -4.28 -3.18 -4.40
C LEU A 58 -5.74 -2.79 -4.27
N SER A 59 -6.67 -3.61 -4.73
CA SER A 59 -8.10 -3.43 -4.49
C SER A 59 -8.62 -4.66 -3.79
N HIS A 60 -9.18 -4.49 -2.60
CA HIS A 60 -9.74 -5.56 -1.79
C HIS A 60 -11.20 -5.20 -1.42
N PRO A 61 -12.15 -6.15 -1.43
CA PRO A 61 -13.55 -5.90 -1.06
C PRO A 61 -13.72 -5.19 0.28
N ASP A 62 -13.04 -5.70 1.31
CA ASP A 62 -13.26 -5.25 2.69
C ASP A 62 -12.48 -3.96 3.03
N MET A 63 -11.30 -3.77 2.45
CA MET A 63 -10.40 -2.65 2.78
C MET A 63 -10.46 -1.52 1.75
N GLY A 64 -11.13 -1.74 0.63
CA GLY A 64 -11.14 -0.83 -0.51
C GLY A 64 -9.83 -0.85 -1.29
N GLU A 65 -9.52 0.29 -1.91
CA GLU A 65 -8.34 0.45 -2.75
C GLU A 65 -7.17 1.10 -2.00
N VAL A 66 -5.97 0.57 -2.21
CA VAL A 66 -4.71 1.14 -1.76
C VAL A 66 -3.79 1.35 -2.95
N ASN A 67 -3.27 2.58 -3.07
CA ASN A 67 -2.36 3.01 -4.11
C ASN A 67 -0.97 3.31 -3.53
N TYR A 68 0.08 3.00 -4.29
CA TYR A 68 1.47 3.19 -3.89
C TYR A 68 2.28 3.92 -4.97
N VAL A 69 3.22 4.75 -4.51
CA VAL A 69 4.28 5.33 -5.35
C VAL A 69 5.62 5.10 -4.69
N TYR A 70 6.57 4.56 -5.45
CA TYR A 70 7.91 4.21 -4.99
C TYR A 70 8.97 5.19 -5.52
N ASN A 71 10.05 5.38 -4.77
CA ASN A 71 11.27 6.02 -5.29
C ASN A 71 12.09 5.06 -6.16
N ALA A 72 13.20 5.56 -6.72
CA ALA A 72 14.15 4.78 -7.51
C ALA A 72 14.85 3.67 -6.70
N ALA A 73 14.99 3.84 -5.38
CA ALA A 73 15.54 2.83 -4.47
C ALA A 73 14.53 1.72 -4.09
N GLY A 74 13.29 1.76 -4.59
CA GLY A 74 12.27 0.75 -4.28
C GLY A 74 11.50 0.97 -2.97
N LEU A 75 11.68 2.12 -2.31
CA LEU A 75 10.98 2.46 -1.07
C LEU A 75 9.66 3.20 -1.37
N ILE A 76 8.62 2.89 -0.61
CA ILE A 76 7.32 3.59 -0.70
C ILE A 76 7.53 5.05 -0.29
N ARG A 77 7.19 5.99 -1.17
CA ARG A 77 7.20 7.44 -0.89
C ARG A 77 5.82 7.98 -0.60
N PHE A 78 4.81 7.48 -1.30
CA PHE A 78 3.42 7.89 -1.11
C PHE A 78 2.51 6.68 -1.08
N MET A 79 1.51 6.72 -0.21
CA MET A 79 0.48 5.71 -0.08
C MET A 79 -0.87 6.40 0.14
N GLN A 80 -1.90 5.94 -0.54
CA GLN A 80 -3.26 6.35 -0.27
C GLN A 80 -4.14 5.11 -0.15
N ASP A 81 -4.80 4.95 0.99
CA ASP A 81 -5.85 3.96 1.19
C ASP A 81 -7.24 4.56 0.87
N ALA A 82 -8.28 3.73 0.98
CA ALA A 82 -9.65 4.14 0.71
C ALA A 82 -10.12 5.30 1.61
N GLN A 83 -9.65 5.34 2.86
CA GLN A 83 -9.97 6.43 3.78
C GLN A 83 -9.32 7.74 3.34
N GLY A 84 -8.04 7.71 2.97
CA GLY A 84 -7.33 8.86 2.41
C GLY A 84 -7.94 9.34 1.10
N ALA A 85 -8.38 8.42 0.24
CA ALA A 85 -9.09 8.77 -1.00
C ALA A 85 -10.41 9.50 -0.70
N SER A 86 -11.21 9.00 0.25
CA SER A 86 -12.48 9.62 0.65
C SER A 86 -12.29 10.98 1.35
N ALA A 87 -11.27 11.11 2.19
CA ALA A 87 -10.98 12.31 2.96
C ALA A 87 -10.05 13.31 2.24
N GLY A 88 -9.59 13.01 1.03
CA GLY A 88 -8.76 13.91 0.23
C GLY A 88 -7.32 14.08 0.75
N TYR A 89 -6.71 13.03 1.27
CA TYR A 89 -5.31 13.04 1.72
C TYR A 89 -4.55 11.78 1.30
N TYR A 90 -3.23 11.80 1.45
CA TYR A 90 -2.39 10.60 1.35
C TYR A 90 -1.26 10.66 2.38
N VAL A 91 -0.66 9.51 2.65
CA VAL A 91 0.49 9.38 3.54
C VAL A 91 1.77 9.51 2.72
N TYR A 92 2.76 10.24 3.24
CA TYR A 92 4.09 10.31 2.67
C TYR A 92 5.14 9.77 3.63
N PHE A 93 6.25 9.32 3.05
CA PHE A 93 7.40 8.78 3.76
C PHE A 93 8.69 9.43 3.26
N LYS A 94 9.61 9.74 4.18
CA LYS A 94 10.95 10.24 3.87
C LYS A 94 11.99 9.36 4.53
N TYR A 95 13.11 9.21 3.84
CA TYR A 95 14.21 8.35 4.25
C TYR A 95 15.51 9.14 4.25
N ASP A 96 16.46 8.73 5.09
CA ASP A 96 17.84 9.20 5.00
C ASP A 96 18.61 8.49 3.88
N GLY A 97 19.88 8.89 3.67
CA GLY A 97 20.75 8.30 2.64
C GLY A 97 21.10 6.82 2.86
N LEU A 98 20.74 6.24 4.01
CA LEU A 98 20.89 4.82 4.33
C LEU A 98 19.55 4.08 4.24
N ASN A 99 18.55 4.66 3.58
CA ASN A 99 17.21 4.09 3.38
C ASN A 99 16.43 3.85 4.69
N ARG A 100 16.76 4.55 5.78
CA ARG A 100 16.03 4.45 7.05
C ARG A 100 14.91 5.48 7.09
N LEU A 101 13.71 5.08 7.54
CA LEU A 101 12.56 5.98 7.65
C LEU A 101 12.84 7.06 8.70
N VAL A 102 12.79 8.33 8.30
CA VAL A 102 13.01 9.49 9.19
C VAL A 102 11.75 10.34 9.39
N GLU A 103 10.79 10.26 8.47
CA GLU A 103 9.54 11.00 8.59
C GLU A 103 8.39 10.23 7.94
N LYS A 104 7.26 10.21 8.62
CA LYS A 104 5.96 9.78 8.10
C LYS A 104 4.96 10.88 8.40
N GLY A 105 4.08 11.21 7.46
CA GLY A 105 3.07 12.23 7.68
C GLY A 105 1.91 12.11 6.72
N ILE A 106 0.90 12.94 6.94
CA ILE A 106 -0.24 13.08 6.04
C ILE A 106 -0.05 14.35 5.22
N TYR A 107 -0.36 14.27 3.94
CA TYR A 107 -0.47 15.41 3.06
C TYR A 107 -1.91 15.52 2.58
N SER A 108 -2.56 16.64 2.88
CA SER A 108 -3.90 16.95 2.41
C SER A 108 -3.85 17.42 0.95
N GLY A 109 -4.48 16.67 0.05
CA GLY A 109 -4.50 16.99 -1.36
C GLY A 109 -4.84 15.78 -2.24
N PRO A 110 -5.16 16.03 -3.52
CA PRO A 110 -5.57 14.98 -4.44
C PRO A 110 -4.41 14.02 -4.76
N TRP A 111 -4.75 12.74 -4.89
CA TRP A 111 -3.82 11.73 -5.39
C TRP A 111 -3.62 11.87 -6.89
N GLN A 112 -2.54 12.55 -7.27
CA GLN A 112 -2.12 12.69 -8.67
C GLN A 112 -0.91 11.80 -8.91
N ALA A 113 -1.14 10.52 -9.20
CA ALA A 113 -0.10 9.50 -9.26
C ALA A 113 1.10 9.89 -10.14
N SER A 114 0.87 10.54 -11.29
CA SER A 114 1.94 11.00 -12.18
C SER A 114 2.80 12.11 -11.57
N VAL A 115 2.17 13.09 -10.90
CA VAL A 115 2.88 14.16 -10.18
C VAL A 115 3.67 13.58 -9.01
N LEU A 116 3.06 12.68 -8.25
CA LEU A 116 3.68 12.01 -7.11
C LEU A 116 4.88 11.15 -7.55
N ARG A 117 4.78 10.43 -8.67
CA ARG A 117 5.92 9.71 -9.28
C ARG A 117 7.08 10.64 -9.61
N GLY A 118 6.80 11.83 -10.17
CA GLY A 118 7.83 12.85 -10.42
C GLY A 118 8.50 13.37 -9.14
N ARG A 119 7.79 13.36 -8.01
CA ARG A 119 8.29 13.81 -6.69
C ARG A 119 8.91 12.68 -5.86
N ALA A 120 8.75 11.42 -6.28
CA ALA A 120 9.20 10.26 -5.53
C ALA A 120 10.73 10.18 -5.35
N ASN A 121 11.52 10.89 -6.16
CA ASN A 121 12.97 10.97 -5.98
C ASN A 121 13.44 12.27 -5.31
N GLN A 122 12.50 13.09 -4.81
CA GLN A 122 12.80 14.32 -4.08
C GLN A 122 12.61 14.05 -2.57
N PRO A 123 13.68 13.72 -1.81
CA PRO A 123 13.57 13.24 -0.43
C PRO A 123 13.04 14.32 0.54
N GLN A 124 13.32 15.58 0.26
CA GLN A 124 12.83 16.72 1.04
C GLN A 124 11.33 17.01 0.86
N TRP A 125 10.71 16.53 -0.22
CA TRP A 125 9.30 16.81 -0.48
C TRP A 125 8.35 15.89 0.31
N PRO A 126 7.24 16.37 0.87
CA PRO A 126 6.82 17.78 0.96
C PRO A 126 7.66 18.59 1.96
N GLN A 127 7.85 19.89 1.70
CA GLN A 127 8.61 20.78 2.58
C GLN A 127 8.01 20.83 4.00
N ALA A 128 8.81 21.23 5.00
CA ALA A 128 8.38 21.26 6.41
C ALA A 128 7.28 22.25 6.71
N ASP A 129 7.24 23.34 5.96
CA ASP A 129 6.31 24.46 6.02
C ASP A 129 5.16 24.36 5.01
N ALA A 130 5.06 23.25 4.26
CA ALA A 130 3.97 23.06 3.31
C ALA A 130 2.62 23.11 4.04
N ALA A 131 1.75 24.06 3.69
CA ALA A 131 0.46 24.29 4.36
C ALA A 131 -0.46 23.05 4.38
N GLN A 132 -0.26 22.13 3.44
CA GLN A 132 -1.00 20.87 3.32
C GLN A 132 -0.44 19.73 4.20
N ARG A 133 0.70 19.92 4.84
CA ARG A 133 1.41 18.89 5.60
C ARG A 133 0.85 18.82 7.02
N ILE A 134 0.23 17.69 7.36
CA ILE A 134 -0.26 17.37 8.70
C ILE A 134 0.72 16.35 9.30
N GLN A 135 1.64 16.85 10.14
CA GLN A 135 2.79 16.08 10.60
C GLN A 135 2.40 15.07 11.70
N LYS A 136 2.90 13.83 11.57
CA LYS A 136 2.96 12.88 12.69
C LYS A 136 4.35 12.27 12.74
N THR A 137 5.30 13.04 13.27
CA THR A 137 6.70 12.65 13.37
C THR A 137 6.84 11.47 14.33
N LEU A 138 7.19 10.29 13.80
CA LEU A 138 7.80 9.25 14.60
C LEU A 138 9.29 9.59 14.69
N GLN A 139 9.72 10.20 15.79
CA GLN A 139 11.14 10.29 16.10
C GLN A 139 11.63 8.91 16.47
N TYR A 140 12.26 8.21 15.53
CA TYR A 140 13.15 7.13 15.90
C TYR A 140 14.45 7.76 16.40
N VAL A 141 14.45 8.21 17.66
CA VAL A 141 15.69 8.51 18.37
C VAL A 141 16.39 7.18 18.54
N GLY A 142 17.31 6.86 17.64
CA GLY A 142 18.26 5.78 17.87
C GLY A 142 18.86 5.99 19.25
N LEU A 143 18.71 5.00 20.13
CA LEU A 143 19.18 5.00 21.51
C LEU A 143 20.59 5.61 21.60
N ARG A 144 20.68 6.91 21.88
CA ARG A 144 21.87 7.49 22.48
C ARG A 144 21.60 7.45 23.96
N GLN A 145 22.30 6.54 24.63
CA GLN A 145 22.49 6.58 26.06
C GLN A 145 22.84 8.03 26.46
N ARG A 146 21.91 8.73 27.11
CA ARG A 146 22.22 9.92 27.89
C ARG A 146 21.53 9.74 29.23
N GLY A 147 22.37 9.51 30.23
CA GLY A 147 21.99 9.31 31.61
C GLY A 147 21.09 10.43 32.10
N TYR A 148 20.07 10.02 32.85
CA TYR A 148 19.19 10.91 33.59
C TYR A 148 20.01 11.54 34.73
N GLN A 149 20.32 12.84 34.66
CA GLN A 149 20.70 13.59 35.86
C GLN A 149 19.41 14.01 36.58
N ARG A 150 19.26 13.55 37.83
CA ARG A 150 18.19 13.95 38.75
C ARG A 150 18.41 15.41 39.20
N PRO A 151 17.38 16.28 39.22
CA PRO A 151 17.41 17.46 40.06
C PRO A 151 17.19 17.05 41.52
N GLY A 152 17.92 17.71 42.42
CA GLY A 152 17.89 17.48 43.88
C GLY A 152 16.64 17.97 44.57
#